data_AF-A0A365U7V4-F1
#
_entry.id   AF-A0A365U7V4-F1
#
_cell.length_a   1.000
_cell.length_b   1.000
_cell.length_c   1.000
_cell.angle_alpha   90.00
_cell.angle_beta   90.00
_cell.angle_gamma   90.00
#
_symmetry.space_group_name_H-M   'P 1'
#
loop_
_entity.id
_entity.type
_entity.pdbx_description
1 polymer ?
#
loop_
_entity_poly.entity_id
_entity_poly.type
_entity_poly.pdbx_seq_one_letter_code
_entity_poly.pdbx_strand_id
1 'polypeptide(L)'
;SGALLYAVESFEDNDFHGLRRVIDISGDGPNNQGRPVFMARDHALAQGITINGLPLMTPEDELAIWDIADLDVYYEDCVVGGPGAFVLPVYGWDQFPDAVKRKLVLEIAGLAPTVAGARTWRAQYSAEAEADCLIGEKIWDRYRGYWAEP
;
A
#
# COMPACT_ATOMS: atom_id res chain seq x y z
N SER A 1 -4.79 3.09 -7.55
CA SER A 1 -6.08 2.39 -7.41
C SER A 1 -6.31 1.43 -8.56
N GLY A 2 -5.89 1.78 -9.78
CA GLY A 2 -5.96 0.87 -10.94
C GLY A 2 -5.33 -0.51 -10.70
N ALA A 3 -4.14 -0.56 -10.10
CA ALA A 3 -3.47 -1.83 -9.77
C ALA A 3 -4.30 -2.72 -8.81
N LEU A 4 -4.97 -2.13 -7.81
CA LEU A 4 -5.85 -2.88 -6.90
C LEU A 4 -7.06 -3.44 -7.66
N LEU A 5 -7.70 -2.64 -8.49
CA LEU A 5 -8.87 -3.09 -9.27
C LEU A 5 -8.50 -4.18 -10.27
N TYR A 6 -7.36 -4.03 -10.96
CA TYR A 6 -6.84 -5.05 -11.85
C TYR A 6 -6.55 -6.37 -11.11
N ALA A 7 -5.98 -6.29 -9.90
CA ALA A 7 -5.73 -7.48 -9.08
C ALA A 7 -7.03 -8.15 -8.62
N VAL A 8 -8.08 -7.37 -8.30
CA VAL A 8 -9.41 -7.91 -8.01
C VAL A 8 -9.99 -8.64 -9.22
N GLU A 9 -9.99 -8.02 -10.39
CA GLU A 9 -10.44 -8.63 -11.65
C GLU A 9 -9.64 -9.91 -11.97
N SER A 10 -8.33 -9.88 -11.72
CA SER A 10 -7.47 -11.06 -11.90
C SER A 10 -7.84 -12.24 -10.99
N PHE A 11 -8.49 -12.01 -9.83
CA PHE A 11 -9.04 -13.09 -9.00
C PHE A 11 -10.32 -13.68 -9.57
N GLU A 12 -11.11 -12.90 -10.29
CA GLU A 12 -12.39 -13.32 -10.90
C GLU A 12 -12.16 -14.04 -12.24
N ASP A 13 -11.18 -13.58 -13.02
CA ASP A 13 -10.92 -14.03 -14.40
C ASP A 13 -9.91 -15.18 -14.51
N ASN A 14 -9.64 -15.89 -13.41
CA ASN A 14 -8.72 -17.03 -13.41
C ASN A 14 -9.41 -18.36 -13.04
N ASP A 15 -8.77 -19.49 -13.39
CA ASP A 15 -9.29 -20.85 -13.17
C ASP A 15 -8.99 -21.42 -11.77
N PHE A 16 -8.55 -20.61 -10.81
CA PHE A 16 -8.06 -21.05 -9.51
C PHE A 16 -8.94 -20.57 -8.34
N HIS A 17 -9.23 -21.51 -7.43
CA HIS A 17 -9.87 -21.19 -6.15
C HIS A 17 -8.85 -21.32 -5.01
N GLY A 18 -8.43 -20.17 -4.46
CA GLY A 18 -7.53 -20.10 -3.31
C GLY A 18 -8.27 -20.09 -1.98
N LEU A 19 -7.72 -20.78 -0.97
CA LEU A 19 -8.18 -20.67 0.42
C LEU A 19 -7.90 -19.28 1.03
N ARG A 20 -6.89 -18.58 0.49
CA ARG A 20 -6.52 -17.21 0.84
C ARG A 20 -6.46 -16.41 -0.45
N ARG A 21 -7.04 -15.20 -0.43
CA ARG A 21 -6.90 -14.21 -1.51
C ARG A 21 -6.22 -13.00 -0.91
N VAL A 22 -5.01 -12.73 -1.36
CA VAL A 22 -4.14 -11.68 -0.82
C VAL A 22 -3.58 -10.89 -1.99
N ILE A 23 -3.61 -9.56 -1.86
CA ILE A 23 -2.95 -8.62 -2.77
C ILE A 23 -1.81 -7.98 -1.99
N ASP A 24 -0.58 -8.11 -2.48
CA ASP A 24 0.53 -7.35 -1.94
C ASP A 24 0.85 -6.13 -2.79
N ILE A 25 0.64 -4.94 -2.26
CA ILE A 25 0.97 -3.68 -2.92
C ILE A 25 2.32 -3.17 -2.44
N SER A 26 3.23 -2.92 -3.37
CA SER A 26 4.47 -2.18 -3.15
C SER A 26 4.47 -0.91 -3.99
N GLY A 27 4.92 0.20 -3.42
CA GLY A 27 5.03 1.48 -4.13
C GLY A 27 5.72 2.54 -3.30
N ASP A 28 6.16 3.60 -3.96
CA ASP A 28 7.02 4.69 -3.47
C ASP A 28 6.28 6.02 -3.29
N GLY A 29 4.95 6.03 -3.47
CA GLY A 29 4.12 7.22 -3.33
C GLY A 29 2.64 6.92 -3.17
N PRO A 30 1.80 7.96 -2.96
CA PRO A 30 0.36 7.85 -2.85
C PRO A 30 -0.28 7.56 -4.21
N ASN A 31 -1.60 7.45 -4.22
CA ASN A 31 -2.34 7.17 -5.44
C ASN A 31 -2.15 8.26 -6.50
N ASN A 32 -1.59 7.88 -7.65
CA ASN A 32 -1.29 8.83 -8.72
C ASN A 32 -2.23 8.72 -9.93
N GLN A 33 -3.10 7.69 -10.00
CA GLN A 33 -3.98 7.44 -11.13
C GLN A 33 -5.27 6.72 -10.73
N GLY A 34 -6.34 7.06 -11.43
CA GLY A 34 -7.66 6.43 -11.31
C GLY A 34 -8.52 7.06 -10.21
N ARG A 35 -9.44 6.26 -9.66
CA ARG A 35 -10.32 6.67 -8.55
C ARG A 35 -9.54 6.75 -7.23
N PRO A 36 -10.08 7.41 -6.19
CA PRO A 36 -9.48 7.40 -4.87
C PRO A 36 -9.17 5.98 -4.37
N VAL A 37 -7.99 5.80 -3.76
CA VAL A 37 -7.49 4.46 -3.40
C VAL A 37 -8.40 3.72 -2.43
N PHE A 38 -9.00 4.43 -1.48
CA PHE A 38 -9.88 3.83 -0.47
C PHE A 38 -11.08 3.14 -1.11
N MET A 39 -11.60 3.64 -2.23
CA MET A 39 -12.71 2.99 -2.95
C MET A 39 -12.29 1.63 -3.53
N ALA A 40 -11.08 1.55 -4.09
CA ALA A 40 -10.54 0.30 -4.62
C ALA A 40 -10.19 -0.69 -3.50
N ARG A 41 -9.64 -0.18 -2.39
CA ARG A 41 -9.43 -0.97 -1.17
C ARG A 41 -10.75 -1.56 -0.68
N ASP A 42 -11.74 -0.73 -0.41
CA ASP A 42 -13.02 -1.16 0.16
C ASP A 42 -13.73 -2.17 -0.74
N HIS A 43 -13.61 -2.01 -2.06
CA HIS A 43 -14.09 -2.99 -3.04
C HIS A 43 -13.42 -4.36 -2.87
N ALA A 44 -12.09 -4.42 -2.80
CA ALA A 44 -11.36 -5.67 -2.58
C ALA A 44 -11.70 -6.30 -1.22
N LEU A 45 -11.78 -5.50 -0.15
CA LEU A 45 -12.11 -5.96 1.20
C LEU A 45 -13.53 -6.55 1.25
N ALA A 46 -14.49 -5.93 0.57
CA ALA A 46 -15.86 -6.43 0.48
C ALA A 46 -15.94 -7.79 -0.21
N GLN A 47 -14.99 -8.11 -1.08
CA GLN A 47 -14.87 -9.44 -1.67
C GLN A 47 -14.16 -10.45 -0.77
N GLY A 48 -13.66 -10.07 0.40
CA GLY A 48 -12.89 -10.94 1.30
C GLY A 48 -11.46 -11.17 0.85
N ILE A 49 -10.87 -10.19 0.16
CA ILE A 49 -9.46 -10.17 -0.24
C ILE A 49 -8.69 -9.34 0.80
N THR A 50 -7.56 -9.86 1.30
CA THR A 50 -6.66 -9.11 2.18
C THR A 50 -5.67 -8.30 1.34
N ILE A 51 -5.37 -7.07 1.73
CA ILE A 51 -4.36 -6.23 1.07
C ILE A 51 -3.22 -5.96 2.05
N ASN A 52 -2.00 -6.36 1.69
CA ASN A 52 -0.77 -6.01 2.41
C ASN A 52 -0.03 -4.86 1.71
N GLY A 53 0.77 -4.13 2.48
CA GLY A 53 1.52 -2.96 2.02
C GLY A 53 3.02 -3.11 2.22
N LEU A 54 3.79 -2.70 1.20
CA LEU A 54 5.23 -2.56 1.25
C LEU A 54 5.62 -1.16 0.72
N PRO A 55 5.39 -0.10 1.50
CA PRO A 55 5.76 1.25 1.09
C PRO A 55 7.29 1.38 1.02
N LEU A 56 7.77 1.86 -0.11
CA LEU A 56 9.17 2.13 -0.37
C LEU A 56 9.46 3.57 0.03
N MET A 57 9.91 3.76 1.26
CA MET A 57 10.31 5.05 1.83
C MET A 57 11.77 5.35 1.46
N THR A 58 12.09 5.15 0.19
CA THR A 58 13.42 5.36 -0.41
C THR A 58 13.31 6.51 -1.40
N PRO A 59 13.38 7.78 -0.96
CA PRO A 59 13.42 8.91 -1.88
C PRO A 59 14.69 8.79 -2.74
N GLU A 60 14.54 8.32 -3.98
CA GLU A 60 15.66 8.24 -4.93
C GLU A 60 16.04 9.61 -5.47
N ASP A 61 15.09 10.56 -5.45
CA ASP A 61 15.28 11.93 -5.95
C ASP A 61 14.70 12.95 -4.96
N GLU A 62 15.49 13.98 -4.63
CA GLU A 62 15.03 15.20 -3.93
C GLU A 62 13.94 15.96 -4.71
N LEU A 63 13.60 15.50 -5.93
CA LEU A 63 12.60 16.04 -6.84
C LEU A 63 11.31 15.19 -6.92
N ALA A 64 11.15 14.16 -6.08
CA ALA A 64 9.96 13.34 -6.05
C ALA A 64 8.75 14.15 -5.56
N ILE A 65 8.08 14.85 -6.47
CA ILE A 65 6.81 15.56 -6.25
C ILE A 65 5.69 14.67 -5.69
N TRP A 66 5.88 13.35 -5.73
CA TRP A 66 4.97 12.32 -5.25
C TRP A 66 5.37 11.71 -3.90
N ASP A 67 6.54 12.05 -3.36
CA ASP A 67 6.96 11.55 -2.06
C ASP A 67 6.17 12.26 -0.94
N ILE A 68 5.73 11.48 0.04
CA ILE A 68 5.08 11.98 1.25
C ILE A 68 5.82 11.39 2.45
N ALA A 69 6.19 12.25 3.39
CA ALA A 69 7.03 11.86 4.54
C ALA A 69 6.43 10.70 5.36
N ASP A 70 5.10 10.61 5.41
CA ASP A 70 4.34 9.61 6.18
C ASP A 70 3.67 8.60 5.24
N LEU A 71 4.39 8.12 4.21
CA LEU A 71 3.88 7.12 3.27
C LEU A 71 3.46 5.81 3.95
N ASP A 72 4.14 5.42 5.02
CA ASP A 72 3.76 4.28 5.86
C ASP A 72 2.37 4.48 6.47
N VAL A 73 2.09 5.65 7.02
CA VAL A 73 0.78 6.01 7.58
C VAL A 73 -0.30 6.06 6.48
N TYR A 74 0.02 6.61 5.31
CA TYR A 74 -0.92 6.57 4.16
C TYR A 74 -1.25 5.14 3.73
N TYR A 75 -0.26 4.23 3.71
CA TYR A 75 -0.52 2.83 3.37
C TYR A 75 -1.39 2.15 4.43
N GLU A 76 -1.12 2.43 5.71
CA GLU A 76 -1.90 1.91 6.84
C GLU A 76 -3.37 2.36 6.77
N ASP A 77 -3.60 3.66 6.59
CA ASP A 77 -4.92 4.27 6.69
C ASP A 77 -5.75 4.16 5.40
N CYS A 78 -5.09 4.16 4.22
CA CYS A 78 -5.77 4.35 2.93
C CYS A 78 -5.67 3.15 1.98
N VAL A 79 -4.67 2.27 2.13
CA VAL A 79 -4.35 1.23 1.12
C VAL A 79 -4.58 -0.19 1.64
N VAL A 80 -4.07 -0.50 2.82
CA VAL A 80 -4.05 -1.85 3.41
C VAL A 80 -5.37 -2.16 4.12
N GLY A 81 -5.71 -3.44 4.23
CA GLY A 81 -6.86 -3.86 5.02
C GLY A 81 -7.19 -5.35 4.91
N GLY A 82 -8.11 -5.81 5.74
CA GLY A 82 -8.53 -7.20 5.82
C GLY A 82 -7.82 -8.00 6.92
N PRO A 83 -8.25 -9.24 7.19
CA PRO A 83 -7.71 -10.04 8.28
C PRO A 83 -6.22 -10.34 8.10
N GLY A 84 -5.42 -10.01 9.12
CA GLY A 84 -3.98 -10.28 9.13
C GLY A 84 -3.15 -9.40 8.18
N ALA A 85 -3.75 -8.34 7.64
CA ALA A 85 -3.06 -7.37 6.80
C ALA A 85 -1.92 -6.67 7.56
N PHE A 86 -0.85 -6.33 6.86
CA PHE A 86 0.30 -5.62 7.44
C PHE A 86 0.89 -4.59 6.47
N VAL A 87 1.57 -3.60 7.05
CA VAL A 87 2.43 -2.65 6.34
C VAL A 87 3.88 -2.94 6.74
N LEU A 88 4.76 -3.10 5.76
CA LEU A 88 6.19 -3.29 5.97
C LEU A 88 6.97 -2.21 5.22
N PRO A 89 7.28 -1.06 5.86
CA PRO A 89 8.02 0.00 5.21
C PRO A 89 9.47 -0.40 4.93
N VAL A 90 10.00 0.03 3.79
CA VAL A 90 11.40 -0.15 3.38
C VAL A 90 12.04 1.22 3.29
N TYR A 91 13.02 1.50 4.16
CA TYR A 91 13.64 2.83 4.28
C TYR A 91 14.95 2.97 3.49
N GLY A 92 15.46 1.90 2.88
CA GLY A 92 16.74 1.90 2.19
C GLY A 92 16.88 0.76 1.19
N TRP A 93 17.60 1.01 0.10
CA TRP A 93 17.91 0.00 -0.92
C TRP A 93 18.74 -1.17 -0.39
N ASP A 94 19.51 -0.94 0.68
CA ASP A 94 20.22 -1.98 1.42
C ASP A 94 19.27 -2.95 2.13
N GLN A 95 18.07 -2.50 2.50
CA GLN A 95 17.04 -3.30 3.15
C GLN A 95 16.11 -4.01 2.16
N PHE A 96 16.10 -3.55 0.90
CA PHE A 96 15.21 -4.07 -0.14
C PHE A 96 15.37 -5.58 -0.39
N PRO A 97 16.58 -6.16 -0.53
CA PRO A 97 16.74 -7.60 -0.72
C PRO A 97 16.19 -8.44 0.44
N ASP A 98 16.34 -7.94 1.67
CA ASP A 98 15.85 -8.63 2.87
C ASP A 98 14.34 -8.47 3.05
N ALA A 99 13.78 -7.31 2.67
CA ALA A 99 12.33 -7.09 2.63
C ALA A 99 11.63 -7.99 1.61
N VAL A 100 12.19 -8.12 0.40
CA VAL A 100 11.66 -9.04 -0.64
C VAL A 100 11.73 -10.49 -0.18
N LYS A 101 12.85 -10.92 0.43
CA LYS A 101 12.96 -12.27 1.01
C LYS A 101 11.94 -12.51 2.12
N ARG A 102 11.77 -11.58 3.05
CA ARG A 102 10.77 -11.68 4.13
C ARG A 102 9.36 -11.79 3.56
N LYS A 103 9.03 -10.95 2.58
CA LYS A 103 7.73 -10.98 1.89
C LYS A 103 7.44 -12.35 1.27
N LEU A 104 8.38 -12.89 0.49
CA LEU A 104 8.22 -14.21 -0.13
C LEU A 104 8.07 -15.34 0.89
N VAL A 105 8.82 -15.29 2.00
CA VAL A 105 8.72 -16.30 3.07
C VAL A 105 7.36 -16.23 3.77
N LEU A 106 6.83 -15.04 4.04
CA LEU A 106 5.52 -14.87 4.68
C LEU A 106 4.37 -15.37 3.78
N GLU A 107 4.45 -15.10 2.48
CA GLU A 107 3.45 -15.56 1.51
C GLU A 107 3.44 -17.09 1.35
N ILE A 108 4.61 -17.71 1.17
CA ILE A 108 4.76 -19.16 0.94
C ILE A 108 4.43 -19.95 2.21
N ALA A 109 4.90 -19.51 3.38
CA ALA A 109 4.71 -20.26 4.61
C ALA A 109 3.25 -20.26 5.11
N GLY A 110 2.39 -19.37 4.57
CA GLY A 110 1.03 -19.17 5.09
C GLY A 110 1.00 -18.68 6.53
N LEU A 111 2.17 -18.31 7.06
CA LEU A 111 2.36 -17.68 8.35
C LEU A 111 2.14 -16.19 8.12
N ALA A 112 0.88 -15.77 7.96
CA ALA A 112 0.56 -14.42 8.43
C ALA A 112 1.11 -14.37 9.86
N PRO A 113 1.99 -13.40 10.19
CA PRO A 113 2.70 -13.45 11.46
C PRO A 113 1.66 -13.58 12.56
N THR A 114 1.67 -14.70 13.29
CA THR A 114 1.13 -14.77 14.66
C THR A 114 2.09 -13.98 15.53
N VAL A 115 2.16 -12.68 15.25
CA VAL A 115 2.54 -11.58 16.09
C VAL A 115 3.39 -12.00 17.31
N ALA A 116 4.58 -12.55 17.06
CA ALA A 116 5.70 -12.50 17.99
C ALA A 116 6.37 -11.13 17.81
N GLY A 117 5.57 -10.11 18.08
CA GLY A 117 5.76 -8.73 17.64
C GLY A 117 4.42 -8.02 17.68
N ALA A 118 3.76 -8.10 18.85
CA ALA A 118 2.51 -7.41 19.16
C ALA A 118 2.57 -6.02 18.54
N ARG A 119 1.59 -5.69 17.67
CA ARG A 119 1.24 -4.34 17.21
C ARG A 119 2.19 -3.30 17.79
N THR A 120 3.28 -3.01 17.10
CA THR A 120 4.14 -1.89 17.51
C THR A 120 3.42 -0.63 17.04
N TRP A 121 2.39 -0.25 17.79
CA TRP A 121 1.95 1.12 17.82
C TRP A 121 3.20 1.96 18.09
N ARG A 122 3.56 2.89 17.20
CA ARG A 122 4.37 4.01 17.69
C ARG A 122 3.60 4.56 18.89
N ALA A 123 4.23 4.67 20.05
CA ALA A 123 3.59 5.23 21.26
C ALA A 123 3.12 6.69 21.08
N GLN A 124 3.35 7.27 19.89
CA GLN A 124 2.90 8.56 19.41
C GLN A 124 1.71 8.43 18.44
N TYR A 125 0.84 7.44 18.61
CA TYR A 125 -0.46 7.45 17.94
C TYR A 125 -1.27 8.63 18.49
N SER A 126 -1.24 9.76 17.79
CA SER A 126 -2.30 10.75 17.92
C SER A 126 -3.42 10.28 17.01
N ALA A 127 -4.62 10.13 17.56
CA ALA A 127 -5.85 9.94 16.78
C ALA A 127 -6.19 11.17 15.88
N GLU A 128 -5.26 12.11 15.74
CA GLU A 128 -5.36 13.36 14.98
C GLU A 128 -4.58 13.31 13.65
N ALA A 129 -3.70 12.32 13.44
CA ALA A 129 -2.97 12.15 12.19
C ALA A 129 -3.67 11.13 11.27
N GLU A 130 -4.94 11.35 10.95
CA GLU A 130 -5.64 10.58 9.91
C GLU A 130 -5.00 10.96 8.57
N ALA A 131 -4.43 9.98 7.85
CA ALA A 131 -3.81 10.28 6.57
C ALA A 131 -4.84 10.84 5.58
N ASP A 132 -4.46 11.88 4.85
CA ASP A 132 -5.28 12.42 3.77
C ASP A 132 -5.28 11.43 2.59
N CYS A 133 -6.28 10.54 2.53
CA CYS A 133 -6.38 9.55 1.46
C CYS A 133 -6.60 10.14 0.06
N LEU A 134 -6.76 11.46 -0.05
CA LEU A 134 -6.81 12.21 -1.30
C LEU A 134 -5.52 12.99 -1.59
N ILE A 135 -4.45 12.77 -0.82
CA ILE A 135 -3.19 13.51 -0.97
C ILE A 135 -2.60 13.34 -2.37
N GLY A 136 -2.68 12.14 -2.95
CA GLY A 136 -2.19 11.87 -4.29
C GLY A 136 -2.98 12.62 -5.38
N GLU A 137 -4.31 12.64 -5.28
CA GLU A 137 -5.19 13.40 -6.17
C GLU A 137 -4.94 14.91 -6.05
N LYS A 138 -4.71 15.41 -4.82
CA LYS A 138 -4.38 16.81 -4.55
C LYS A 138 -3.01 17.21 -5.12
N ILE A 139 -2.01 16.34 -5.03
CA ILE A 139 -0.70 16.54 -5.68
C ILE A 139 -0.93 16.63 -7.19
N TRP A 140 -1.73 15.73 -7.77
CA TRP A 140 -2.06 15.75 -9.20
C TRP A 140 -2.73 17.05 -9.63
N ASP A 141 -3.76 17.49 -8.89
CA ASP A 141 -4.46 18.74 -9.19
C ASP A 141 -3.55 19.97 -9.09
N ARG A 142 -2.61 19.97 -8.13
CA ARG A 142 -1.61 21.03 -7.96
C ARG A 142 -0.65 21.12 -9.15
N TYR A 143 -0.20 19.98 -9.68
CA TYR A 143 0.78 19.94 -10.75
C TYR A 143 0.18 19.86 -12.15
N ARG A 144 -1.14 19.62 -12.30
CA ARG A 144 -1.83 19.55 -13.61
C ARG A 144 -1.55 20.77 -14.50
N GLY A 145 -1.38 21.96 -13.92
CA GLY A 145 -1.05 23.18 -14.65
C GLY A 145 0.37 23.22 -15.23
N TYR A 146 1.34 22.56 -14.60
CA TYR A 146 2.74 22.53 -15.05
C TYR A 146 2.97 21.54 -16.21
N TRP A 147 2.13 20.51 -16.34
CA TRP A 147 2.25 19.47 -17.37
C TRP A 147 1.34 19.68 -18.58
N ALA A 148 0.53 20.75 -18.57
CA ALA A 148 -0.43 21.08 -19.63
C ALA A 148 0.10 22.11 -20.64
N GLU A 149 1.30 22.66 -20.43
CA GLU A 149 1.97 23.52 -21.40
C GLU A 149 2.91 22.67 -22.29
N PRO A 150 2.78 22.74 -23.63
CA PRO A 150 3.54 21.91 -24.57
C PRO A 150 5.02 22.29 -24.71
#